data_AF-A0A1V4V316-F1
#
_entry.id   AF-A0A1V4V316-F1
#
_cell.length_a   1.000
_cell.length_b   1.000
_cell.length_c   1.000
_cell.angle_alpha   90.00
_cell.angle_beta   90.00
_cell.angle_gamma   90.00
#
_symmetry.space_group_name_H-M   'P 1'
#
loop_
_entity.id
_entity.type
_entity.pdbx_description
1 polymer ?
#
loop_
_entity_poly.entity_id
_entity_poly.type
_entity_poly.pdbx_seq_one_letter_code
_entity_poly.pdbx_strand_id
1 'polypeptide(L)'
;MSAEHLLALNPDVIVLCTAAGYHPPRELYEASYYQNLQEMDAIKNHRVTALPWTPWNCAKRLEYPIDVMMIAKAAYPETFEDIDLGEWLLDFYMNVYNVDRDTAIGIRSAQWMDWTAEESPV
;
A
#
# COMPACT_ATOMS: atom_id res chain seq x y z
N MET A 1 1.85 21.30 -1.45
CA MET A 1 1.23 21.12 -2.79
C MET A 1 -0.24 21.50 -2.67
N SER A 2 -0.82 22.21 -3.63
CA SER A 2 -2.27 22.51 -3.60
C SER A 2 -3.07 21.42 -4.31
N ALA A 3 -4.39 21.38 -4.09
CA ALA A 3 -5.27 20.41 -4.75
C ALA A 3 -5.28 20.61 -6.27
N GLU A 4 -5.21 21.85 -6.75
CA GLU A 4 -5.18 22.19 -8.18
C GLU A 4 -3.94 21.65 -8.87
N HIS A 5 -2.77 21.71 -8.21
CA HIS A 5 -1.56 21.09 -8.75
C HIS A 5 -1.66 19.57 -8.82
N LEU A 6 -2.35 18.93 -7.86
CA LEU A 6 -2.57 17.48 -7.88
C LEU A 6 -3.51 17.07 -9.04
N LEU A 7 -4.58 17.84 -9.26
CA LEU A 7 -5.49 17.65 -10.37
C LEU A 7 -4.81 17.87 -11.73
N ALA A 8 -3.92 18.86 -11.83
CA ALA A 8 -3.15 19.11 -13.04
C ALA A 8 -2.11 18.01 -13.32
N LEU A 9 -1.57 17.37 -12.29
CA LEU A 9 -0.65 16.24 -12.43
C LEU A 9 -1.37 14.99 -12.94
N ASN A 10 -2.60 14.74 -12.46
CA ASN A 10 -3.44 13.58 -12.79
C ASN A 10 -2.66 12.26 -12.87
N PRO A 11 -2.07 11.78 -11.76
CA PRO A 11 -1.29 10.55 -11.75
C PRO A 11 -2.15 9.33 -12.08
N ASP A 12 -1.56 8.35 -12.76
CA ASP A 12 -2.18 7.05 -13.03
C ASP A 12 -2.30 6.17 -11.78
N VAL A 13 -1.39 6.36 -10.81
CA VAL A 13 -1.31 5.58 -9.57
C VAL A 13 -0.97 6.48 -8.39
N ILE A 14 -1.66 6.28 -7.26
CA ILE A 14 -1.40 6.99 -6.00
C ILE A 14 -0.92 5.99 -4.96
N VAL A 15 0.22 6.30 -4.32
CA VAL A 15 0.77 5.52 -3.21
C VAL A 15 0.73 6.36 -1.94
N LEU A 16 -0.04 5.93 -0.95
CA LEU A 16 -0.22 6.61 0.32
C LEU A 16 0.89 6.21 1.29
N CYS A 17 1.59 7.19 1.83
CA CYS A 17 2.58 6.98 2.87
C CYS A 17 1.88 6.96 4.24
N THR A 18 2.15 5.93 5.05
CA THR A 18 1.55 5.70 6.38
C THR A 18 2.38 6.28 7.54
N ALA A 19 3.44 7.03 7.24
CA ALA A 19 4.32 7.63 8.26
C ALA A 19 3.59 8.60 9.22
N ALA A 20 2.38 9.05 8.88
CA ALA A 20 1.59 10.01 9.67
C ALA A 20 0.23 9.47 10.14
N GLY A 21 -0.05 8.17 10.02
CA GLY A 21 -1.31 7.56 10.47
C GLY A 21 -1.85 6.47 9.54
N TYR A 22 -3.05 6.00 9.86
CA TYR A 22 -3.79 5.06 9.01
C TYR A 22 -4.57 5.85 7.95
N HIS A 23 -4.19 5.70 6.69
CA HIS A 23 -4.83 6.32 5.54
C HIS A 23 -5.26 5.23 4.55
N PRO A 24 -6.42 4.59 4.77
CA PRO A 24 -6.87 3.52 3.90
C PRO A 24 -7.20 4.09 2.51
N PRO A 25 -6.82 3.41 1.41
CA PRO A 25 -7.18 3.85 0.05
C PRO A 25 -8.67 4.13 -0.14
N ARG A 26 -9.51 3.36 0.56
CA ARG A 26 -10.97 3.53 0.62
C ARG A 26 -11.42 4.94 0.95
N GLU A 27 -10.67 5.65 1.80
CA GLU A 27 -11.01 7.02 2.19
C GLU A 27 -10.97 7.97 0.99
N LEU A 28 -10.05 7.80 0.05
CA LEU A 28 -10.01 8.60 -1.19
C LEU A 28 -11.15 8.28 -2.15
N TYR A 29 -11.70 7.06 -2.10
CA TYR A 29 -12.82 6.67 -2.95
C TYR A 29 -14.18 7.14 -2.39
N GLU A 30 -14.35 7.13 -1.07
CA GLU A 30 -15.68 7.27 -0.45
C GLU A 30 -15.88 8.55 0.37
N ALA A 31 -14.81 9.17 0.87
CA ALA A 31 -14.97 10.27 1.82
C ALA A 31 -15.44 11.56 1.13
N SER A 32 -16.47 12.19 1.72
CA SER A 32 -17.10 13.39 1.17
C SER A 32 -16.15 14.59 1.01
N TYR A 33 -15.09 14.65 1.80
CA TYR A 33 -14.11 15.73 1.74
C TYR A 33 -13.03 15.52 0.66
N TYR A 34 -12.98 14.37 -0.01
CA TYR A 34 -12.16 14.11 -1.21
C TYR A 34 -12.97 14.13 -2.51
N GLN A 35 -14.20 14.66 -2.50
CA GLN A 35 -15.06 14.76 -3.70
C GLN A 35 -14.39 15.49 -4.87
N ASN A 36 -13.54 16.48 -4.59
CA ASN A 36 -12.86 17.25 -5.65
C ASN A 36 -11.81 16.42 -6.40
N LEU A 37 -11.40 15.27 -5.88
CA LEU A 37 -10.39 14.40 -6.48
C LEU A 37 -10.99 13.23 -7.28
N GLN A 38 -12.32 13.07 -7.27
CA GLN A 38 -13.02 11.94 -7.91
C GLN A 38 -12.84 11.89 -9.43
N GLU A 39 -12.49 13.03 -10.04
CA GLU A 39 -12.26 13.10 -11.48
C GLU A 39 -10.89 12.57 -11.91
N MET A 40 -9.98 12.29 -10.98
CA MET A 40 -8.63 11.79 -11.28
C MET A 40 -8.65 10.34 -11.76
N ASP A 41 -7.76 10.02 -12.69
CA ASP A 41 -7.69 8.68 -13.30
C ASP A 41 -7.32 7.60 -12.28
N ALA A 42 -6.40 7.88 -11.35
CA ALA A 42 -6.08 6.95 -10.28
C ALA A 42 -7.28 6.59 -9.39
N ILE A 43 -8.22 7.52 -9.20
CA ILE A 43 -9.41 7.29 -8.38
C ILE A 43 -10.43 6.46 -9.16
N LYS A 44 -10.74 6.88 -10.40
CA LYS A 44 -11.69 6.18 -11.28
C LYS A 44 -11.30 4.74 -11.59
N ASN A 45 -10.00 4.49 -11.74
CA ASN A 45 -9.47 3.19 -12.09
C ASN A 45 -9.08 2.35 -10.86
N HIS A 46 -9.43 2.79 -9.65
CA HIS A 46 -9.09 2.10 -8.40
C HIS A 46 -7.59 1.81 -8.22
N ARG A 47 -6.74 2.76 -8.65
CA ARG A 47 -5.26 2.68 -8.61
C ARG A 47 -4.66 3.44 -7.43
N VAL A 48 -5.25 3.28 -6.24
CA VAL A 48 -4.72 3.81 -4.98
C VAL A 48 -4.31 2.67 -4.06
N THR A 49 -3.09 2.71 -3.56
CA THR A 49 -2.57 1.74 -2.56
C THR A 49 -1.94 2.46 -1.37
N ALA A 50 -1.78 1.77 -0.25
CA ALA A 50 -1.11 2.28 0.93
C ALA A 50 0.13 1.45 1.27
N LEU A 51 1.21 2.11 1.68
CA LEU A 51 2.41 1.44 2.17
C LEU A 51 2.16 0.80 3.55
N PRO A 52 2.93 -0.22 3.94
CA PRO A 52 2.86 -0.79 5.28
C PRO A 52 3.10 0.28 6.35
N TRP A 53 2.43 0.17 7.49
CA TRP A 53 2.69 1.09 8.59
C TRP A 53 4.12 0.92 9.12
N THR A 54 4.83 2.05 9.19
CA THR A 54 6.17 2.13 9.76
C THR A 54 6.24 3.28 10.77
N PRO A 55 6.91 3.12 11.93
CA PRO A 55 7.04 4.19 12.91
C PRO A 55 7.76 5.41 12.33
N TRP A 56 7.31 6.60 12.72
CA TRP A 56 7.95 7.88 12.39
C TRP A 56 9.44 7.83 12.79
N ASN A 57 10.36 8.09 11.86
CA ASN A 57 11.83 8.00 11.97
C ASN A 57 12.47 6.59 11.85
N CYS A 58 11.75 5.55 11.45
CA CYS A 58 12.43 4.36 10.91
C CYS A 58 12.99 4.71 9.52
N ALA A 59 14.24 5.20 9.44
CA ALA A 59 15.00 5.19 8.19
C ALA A 59 14.85 3.79 7.58
N LYS A 60 14.33 3.71 6.35
CA LYS A 60 13.87 2.47 5.73
C LYS A 60 14.83 1.32 6.05
N ARG A 61 14.42 0.42 6.95
CA ARG A 61 15.28 -0.61 7.55
C ARG A 61 15.27 -1.83 6.64
N LEU A 62 15.30 -3.02 7.24
CA LEU A 62 15.21 -4.28 6.53
C LEU A 62 13.94 -4.37 5.68
N GLU A 63 12.86 -3.69 6.07
CA GLU A 63 11.55 -3.71 5.41
C GLU A 63 11.44 -2.86 4.14
N TYR A 64 12.49 -2.12 3.73
CA TYR A 64 12.43 -1.31 2.52
C TYR A 64 12.01 -2.09 1.24
N PRO A 65 12.45 -3.34 1.02
CA PRO A 65 12.00 -4.13 -0.13
C PRO A 65 10.47 -4.30 -0.19
N ILE A 66 9.78 -4.24 0.96
CA ILE A 66 8.32 -4.29 1.01
C ILE A 66 7.71 -3.05 0.35
N ASP A 67 8.20 -1.85 0.68
CA ASP A 67 7.76 -0.61 0.04
C ASP A 67 7.96 -0.67 -1.48
N VAL A 68 9.12 -1.17 -1.91
CA VAL A 68 9.47 -1.28 -3.33
C VAL A 68 8.54 -2.26 -4.03
N MET A 69 8.27 -3.42 -3.42
CA MET A 69 7.35 -4.42 -3.96
C MET A 69 5.93 -3.85 -4.09
N MET A 70 5.46 -3.14 -3.06
CA MET A 70 4.15 -2.47 -3.06
C MET A 70 4.03 -1.45 -4.19
N ILE A 71 5.03 -0.58 -4.34
CA ILE A 71 5.06 0.42 -5.42
C ILE A 71 5.10 -0.28 -6.78
N ALA A 72 5.91 -1.33 -6.92
CA ALA A 72 6.08 -2.05 -8.18
C ALA A 72 4.79 -2.74 -8.62
N LYS A 73 4.10 -3.45 -7.71
CA LYS A 73 2.81 -4.11 -8.01
C LYS A 73 1.69 -3.11 -8.28
N ALA A 74 1.69 -1.95 -7.61
CA ALA A 74 0.73 -0.89 -7.86
C ALA A 74 0.96 -0.18 -9.21
N ALA A 75 2.22 0.04 -9.59
CA ALA A 75 2.59 0.67 -10.85
C ALA A 75 2.41 -0.27 -12.05
N TYR A 76 2.81 -1.54 -11.91
CA TYR A 76 2.89 -2.53 -12.98
C TYR A 76 2.18 -3.85 -12.63
N PRO A 77 0.86 -3.83 -12.36
CA PRO A 77 0.14 -5.00 -11.87
C PRO A 77 0.25 -6.22 -12.80
N GLU A 78 0.23 -6.02 -14.12
CA GLU A 78 0.36 -7.08 -15.12
C GLU A 78 1.73 -7.78 -15.09
N THR A 79 2.78 -7.06 -14.70
CA THR A 79 4.14 -7.64 -14.60
C THR A 79 4.33 -8.48 -13.33
N PHE A 80 3.53 -8.20 -12.30
CA PHE A 80 3.60 -8.84 -10.98
C PHE A 80 2.32 -9.60 -10.65
N GLU A 81 1.61 -10.08 -11.66
CA GLU A 81 0.32 -10.79 -11.50
C GLU A 81 0.49 -12.15 -10.80
N ASP A 82 1.67 -12.77 -10.97
CA ASP A 82 2.06 -14.05 -10.39
C ASP A 82 2.43 -13.97 -8.90
N ILE A 83 2.64 -12.76 -8.37
CA ILE A 83 3.00 -12.55 -6.97
C ILE A 83 1.75 -12.43 -6.10
N ASP A 84 1.51 -13.42 -5.23
CA ASP A 84 0.65 -13.26 -4.06
C ASP A 84 1.38 -12.39 -3.02
N LEU A 85 0.91 -11.16 -2.85
CA LEU A 85 1.52 -10.21 -1.93
C LEU A 85 1.42 -10.68 -0.47
N GLY A 86 0.32 -11.34 -0.10
CA GLY A 86 0.11 -11.82 1.26
C GLY A 86 1.09 -12.92 1.64
N GLU A 87 1.28 -13.91 0.77
CA GLU A 87 2.27 -14.97 1.00
C GLU A 87 3.71 -14.45 0.84
N TRP A 88 3.96 -13.55 -0.12
CA TRP A 88 5.29 -12.94 -0.30
C TRP A 88 5.75 -12.19 0.96
N LEU A 89 4.84 -11.47 1.64
CA LEU A 89 5.13 -10.80 2.91
C LEU A 89 5.50 -11.79 4.02
N LEU A 90 4.77 -12.91 4.13
CA LEU A 90 5.06 -13.93 5.14
C LEU A 90 6.42 -14.55 4.91
N ASP A 91 6.72 -14.93 3.66
CA ASP A 91 8.03 -15.45 3.27
C ASP A 91 9.14 -14.44 3.56
N PHE A 92 8.91 -13.16 3.27
CA PHE A 92 9.84 -12.10 3.59
C PHE A 92 10.15 -12.04 5.09
N TYR A 93 9.13 -12.01 5.95
CA TYR A 93 9.32 -11.94 7.40
C TYR A 93 9.99 -13.19 7.98
N MET A 94 9.56 -14.38 7.55
CA MET A 94 10.16 -15.63 8.01
C MET A 94 11.65 -15.68 7.66
N ASN A 95 12.04 -15.25 6.46
CA ASN A 95 13.44 -15.28 6.03
C ASN A 95 14.30 -14.17 6.65
N VAL A 96 13.78 -12.94 6.74
CA VAL A 96 14.54 -11.78 7.24
C VAL A 96 14.66 -11.78 8.76
N TYR A 97 13.59 -12.16 9.46
CA TYR A 97 13.54 -12.15 10.92
C TYR A 97 13.76 -13.53 11.55
N ASN A 98 13.83 -14.60 10.74
CA ASN A 98 14.01 -15.98 11.21
C ASN A 98 12.94 -16.38 12.26
N VAL A 99 11.68 -16.09 11.93
CA VAL A 99 10.50 -16.33 12.77
C VAL A 99 9.59 -17.40 12.15
N ASP A 100 8.69 -17.96 12.96
CA ASP A 100 7.64 -18.85 12.46
C ASP A 100 6.51 -18.10 11.74
N ARG A 101 5.64 -18.86 11.07
CA ARG A 101 4.53 -18.31 10.28
C ARG A 101 3.53 -17.53 11.13
N ASP A 102 3.25 -18.00 12.35
CA ASP A 102 2.30 -17.35 13.25
C ASP A 102 2.82 -15.96 13.67
N THR A 103 4.12 -15.86 13.97
CA THR A 103 4.78 -14.58 14.23
C THR A 103 4.79 -13.69 13.00
N ALA A 104 5.06 -14.24 11.79
CA ALA A 104 5.02 -13.49 10.55
C ALA A 104 3.63 -12.91 10.25
N ILE A 105 2.55 -13.65 10.52
CA ILE A 105 1.17 -13.15 10.45
C ILE A 105 1.00 -11.97 11.43
N GLY A 106 1.45 -12.13 12.68
CA GLY A 106 1.39 -11.06 13.67
C GLY A 106 2.12 -9.78 13.24
N ILE A 107 3.28 -9.90 12.58
CA ILE A 107 4.03 -8.76 12.03
C ILE A 107 3.24 -8.09 10.90
N ARG A 108 2.68 -8.87 9.97
CA ARG A 108 1.84 -8.34 8.87
C ARG A 108 0.64 -7.56 9.41
N SER A 109 -0.04 -8.10 10.42
CA SER A 109 -1.16 -7.42 11.10
C SER A 109 -0.70 -6.12 11.78
N ALA A 110 0.45 -6.15 12.46
CA ALA A 110 1.02 -4.96 13.11
C ALA A 110 1.39 -3.85 12.11
N GLN A 111 1.66 -4.19 10.85
CA GLN A 111 1.89 -3.25 9.76
C GLN A 111 0.63 -2.85 8.99
N TRP A 112 -0.56 -3.27 9.44
CA TRP A 112 -1.86 -3.02 8.79
C TRP A 112 -1.95 -3.57 7.36
N MET A 113 -1.30 -4.72 7.12
CA MET A 113 -1.26 -5.38 5.81
C MET A 113 -2.20 -6.59 5.73
N ASP A 114 -3.18 -6.74 6.63
CA ASP A 114 -4.08 -7.91 6.62
C ASP A 114 -5.03 -7.95 5.43
N TRP A 115 -5.31 -6.80 4.82
CA TRP A 115 -6.06 -6.73 3.57
C TRP A 115 -5.40 -7.51 2.42
N THR A 116 -4.09 -7.81 2.49
CA THR A 116 -3.42 -8.64 1.48
C THR A 116 -3.76 -10.12 1.59
N ALA A 117 -4.40 -10.55 2.69
CA ALA A 117 -4.85 -11.92 2.90
C ALA A 117 -6.34 -12.11 2.57
N GLU A 118 -7.08 -11.00 2.52
CA GLU A 118 -8.44 -10.96 2.01
C GLU A 118 -8.32 -10.86 0.49
N GLU A 119 -9.02 -11.72 -0.28
CA GLU A 119 -9.09 -11.54 -1.73
C GLU A 119 -9.55 -10.11 -2.02
N SER A 120 -8.64 -9.27 -2.52
CA SER A 120 -8.90 -7.85 -2.69
C SER A 120 -10.13 -7.67 -3.57
N PRO A 121 -11.20 -6.98 -3.11
CA PRO A 121 -12.22 -6.52 -4.03
C PRO A 121 -11.55 -5.50 -4.95
N VAL A 122 -11.60 -5.80 -6.23
CA VAL A 122 -11.18 -4.92 -7.32
C VAL A 122 -11.90 -3.58 -7.22
#